data_AF-A0A8H4JRZ6-F1
#
_entry.id   AF-A0A8H4JRZ6-F1
#
_cell.length_a   1.000
_cell.length_b   1.000
_cell.length_c   1.000
_cell.angle_alpha   90.00
_cell.angle_beta   90.00
_cell.angle_gamma   90.00
#
_symmetry.space_group_name_H-M   'P 1'
#
loop_
_entity.id
_entity.type
_entity.pdbx_description
1 polymer ?
#
loop_
_entity_poly.entity_id
_entity_poly.type
_entity_poly.pdbx_seq_one_letter_code
_entity_poly.pdbx_strand_id
1 'polypeptide(L)'
;MSDQMIGSQSPAKKVSWLKRDVLLFNVSIGCTEPQFLYERHKDFAAFPTYPLALVFKQSNQEVIDFYSAQDSPVLPGGLRLDTKHLVDGQRAIEVLKPLPVTSEGRDFEFRSKVL
;
A
#
# COMPACT_ATOMS: atom_id res chain seq x y z
N MET A 1 -14.41 -10.43 -18.77
CA MET A 1 -12.95 -10.68 -18.61
C MET A 1 -12.67 -12.08 -19.10
N SER A 2 -11.55 -12.33 -19.78
CA SER A 2 -11.21 -13.68 -20.25
C SER A 2 -10.81 -14.59 -19.09
N ASP A 3 -11.15 -15.88 -19.16
CA ASP A 3 -10.84 -16.87 -18.12
C ASP A 3 -9.33 -17.02 -17.84
N GLN A 4 -8.48 -16.55 -18.75
CA GLN A 4 -7.01 -16.55 -18.59
C GLN A 4 -6.50 -15.51 -17.58
N MET A 5 -7.32 -14.52 -17.22
CA MET A 5 -6.94 -13.42 -16.32
C MET A 5 -7.10 -13.75 -14.85
N ILE A 6 -8.15 -14.49 -14.54
CA ILE A 6 -8.57 -14.77 -13.17
C ILE A 6 -7.49 -15.64 -12.51
N GLY A 7 -7.01 -15.17 -11.38
CA GLY A 7 -6.01 -15.84 -10.57
C GLY A 7 -4.56 -15.62 -10.98
N SER A 8 -4.29 -14.86 -12.05
CA SER A 8 -2.93 -14.42 -12.39
C SER A 8 -2.32 -13.60 -11.24
N GLN A 9 -1.04 -13.84 -10.96
CA GLN A 9 -0.29 -13.15 -9.89
C GLN A 9 0.80 -12.27 -10.48
N SER A 10 0.95 -11.07 -9.92
CA SER A 10 2.12 -10.24 -10.22
C SER A 10 3.31 -10.64 -9.34
N PRO A 11 4.55 -10.33 -9.74
CA PRO A 11 5.72 -10.52 -8.88
C PRO A 11 5.54 -9.88 -7.51
N ALA A 12 6.00 -10.56 -6.46
CA ALA A 12 6.01 -10.00 -5.11
C ALA A 12 6.88 -8.72 -5.09
N LYS A 13 6.39 -7.68 -4.42
CA LYS A 13 7.10 -6.41 -4.28
C LYS A 13 7.49 -6.18 -2.82
N LYS A 14 8.74 -5.82 -2.56
CA LYS A 14 9.19 -5.45 -1.21
C LYS A 14 8.53 -4.14 -0.79
N VAL A 15 8.00 -4.11 0.43
CA VAL A 15 7.46 -2.89 1.05
C VAL A 15 8.24 -2.56 2.32
N SER A 16 8.51 -1.27 2.56
CA SER A 16 9.22 -0.83 3.76
C SER A 16 8.79 0.56 4.21
N TRP A 17 8.87 0.79 5.52
CA TRP A 17 8.50 2.05 6.14
C TRP A 17 9.25 2.34 7.45
N LEU A 18 9.39 3.63 7.70
CA LEU A 18 9.92 4.20 8.93
C LEU A 18 8.78 4.75 9.79
N LYS A 19 9.06 5.05 11.06
CA LYS A 19 8.10 5.74 11.96
C LYS A 19 7.61 7.07 11.38
N ARG A 20 8.48 7.78 10.64
CA ARG A 20 8.14 9.02 9.95
C ARG A 20 7.04 8.82 8.90
N ASP A 21 7.08 7.71 8.16
CA ASP A 21 6.06 7.39 7.15
C ASP A 21 4.69 7.16 7.81
N VAL A 22 4.69 6.49 8.96
CA VAL A 22 3.49 6.28 9.78
C VAL A 22 2.94 7.61 10.29
N LEU A 23 3.78 8.47 10.86
CA LEU A 23 3.36 9.81 11.30
C LEU A 23 2.77 10.62 10.14
N LEU A 24 3.44 10.63 8.99
CA LEU A 24 2.99 11.38 7.82
C LEU A 24 1.63 10.90 7.33
N PHE A 25 1.41 9.58 7.27
CA PHE A 25 0.11 9.02 6.91
C PHE A 25 -0.97 9.35 7.93
N ASN A 26 -0.69 9.17 9.22
CA ASN A 26 -1.65 9.46 10.28
C ASN A 26 -2.10 10.93 10.25
N VAL A 27 -1.15 11.86 10.05
CA VAL A 27 -1.46 13.29 9.89
C VAL A 27 -2.28 13.55 8.62
N SER A 28 -1.92 12.94 7.49
CA SER A 28 -2.57 13.23 6.20
C SER A 28 -4.03 12.79 6.12
N ILE A 29 -4.42 11.78 6.90
CA ILE A 29 -5.82 11.34 7.02
C ILE A 29 -6.61 12.10 8.10
N GLY A 30 -5.97 13.07 8.77
CA GLY A 30 -6.61 13.93 9.76
C GLY A 30 -6.73 13.34 11.17
N CYS A 31 -5.87 12.40 11.56
CA CYS A 31 -5.81 11.98 12.97
C CYS A 31 -5.54 13.17 13.87
N THR A 32 -6.10 13.16 15.08
CA THR A 32 -5.89 14.20 16.11
C THR A 32 -5.43 13.61 17.44
N GLU A 33 -5.58 12.31 17.61
CA GLU A 33 -5.29 11.58 18.83
C GLU A 33 -3.77 11.43 19.04
N PRO A 34 -3.24 11.70 20.24
CA PRO A 34 -1.80 11.63 20.50
C PRO A 34 -1.15 10.27 20.17
N GLN A 35 -1.90 9.18 20.31
CA GLN A 35 -1.42 7.83 19.97
C GLN A 35 -1.04 7.66 18.49
N PHE A 36 -1.51 8.53 17.61
CA PHE A 36 -1.19 8.50 16.18
C PHE A 36 -0.21 9.60 15.75
N LEU A 37 -0.03 10.63 16.58
CA LEU A 37 0.73 11.83 16.23
C LEU A 37 2.02 12.03 17.03
N TYR A 38 2.19 11.29 18.13
CA TYR A 38 3.35 11.41 19.00
C TYR A 38 4.07 10.07 19.15
N GLU A 39 5.28 10.00 18.60
CA GLU A 39 6.07 8.77 18.51
C GLU A 39 6.59 8.24 19.85
N ARG A 40 6.54 9.06 20.91
CA ARG A 40 6.85 8.63 22.28
C ARG A 40 5.60 8.36 23.12
N HIS A 41 4.41 8.43 22.54
CA HIS A 41 3.19 7.97 23.23
C HIS A 41 3.31 6.47 23.52
N LYS A 42 2.88 6.03 24.71
CA LYS A 42 2.99 4.63 25.13
C LYS A 42 2.28 3.65 24.18
N ASP A 43 1.21 4.12 23.54
CA ASP A 43 0.41 3.36 22.57
C ASP A 43 0.63 3.86 21.13
N PHE A 44 1.80 4.41 20.81
CA PHE A 44 2.07 4.90 19.46
C PHE A 44 1.85 3.81 18.41
N ALA A 45 1.01 4.08 17.41
CA ALA A 45 0.54 3.08 16.47
C ALA A 45 0.46 3.59 15.02
N ALA A 46 0.60 2.66 14.07
CA ALA A 46 0.18 2.90 12.70
C ALA A 46 -1.34 2.83 12.62
N PHE A 47 -1.95 3.78 11.90
CA PHE A 47 -3.40 3.73 11.71
C PHE A 47 -3.81 2.47 10.92
N PRO A 48 -4.93 1.81 11.22
CA PRO A 48 -5.27 0.49 10.64
C PRO A 48 -5.31 0.42 9.11
N THR A 49 -5.58 1.53 8.42
CA THR A 49 -5.63 1.60 6.95
C THR A 49 -4.30 1.96 6.29
N TYR A 50 -3.24 2.21 7.06
CA TYR A 50 -1.88 2.45 6.54
C TYR A 50 -1.38 1.40 5.53
N PRO A 51 -1.68 0.08 5.66
CA PRO A 51 -1.28 -0.91 4.66
C PRO A 51 -1.71 -0.57 3.22
N LEU A 52 -2.82 0.16 3.03
CA LEU A 52 -3.29 0.56 1.71
C LEU A 52 -2.32 1.53 1.01
N ALA A 53 -1.58 2.34 1.76
CA ALA A 53 -0.57 3.23 1.22
C ALA A 53 0.68 2.47 0.75
N LEU A 54 1.01 1.33 1.39
CA LEU A 54 2.21 0.55 1.07
C LEU A 54 2.21 -0.03 -0.35
N VAL A 55 1.03 -0.26 -0.91
CA VAL A 55 0.86 -0.71 -2.31
C VAL A 55 1.44 0.31 -3.31
N PHE A 56 1.32 1.59 -2.97
CA PHE A 56 1.86 2.70 -3.76
C PHE A 56 3.30 3.03 -3.34
N LYS A 57 3.56 3.13 -2.04
CA LYS A 57 4.86 3.50 -1.47
C LYS A 57 5.98 2.53 -1.82
N GLN A 58 5.66 1.23 -1.79
CA GLN A 58 6.64 0.15 -1.88
C GLN A 58 7.77 0.37 -0.87
N SER A 59 9.03 0.43 -1.33
CA SER A 59 10.19 0.71 -0.49
C SER A 59 10.76 2.12 -0.69
N ASN A 60 10.03 3.00 -1.40
CA ASN A 60 10.49 4.34 -1.72
C ASN A 60 10.40 5.27 -0.49
N GLN A 61 11.34 6.20 -0.37
CA GLN A 61 11.40 7.26 0.66
C GLN A 61 11.19 8.66 0.06
N GLU A 62 11.13 8.77 -1.26
CA GLU A 62 10.95 10.00 -2.01
C GLU A 62 9.56 10.11 -2.64
N VAL A 63 9.30 11.27 -3.23
CA VAL A 63 8.10 11.50 -4.04
C VAL A 63 8.00 10.44 -5.13
N ILE A 64 6.80 9.90 -5.28
CA ILE A 64 6.48 8.88 -6.27
C ILE A 64 5.72 9.54 -7.41
N ASP A 65 6.27 9.45 -8.61
CA ASP A 65 5.48 9.69 -9.80
C ASP A 65 4.52 8.50 -9.99
N PHE A 66 3.24 8.78 -9.74
CA PHE A 66 2.20 7.77 -9.73
C PHE A 66 2.07 7.04 -11.07
N TYR A 67 2.13 7.76 -12.20
CA TYR A 67 1.87 7.15 -13.50
C TYR A 67 3.05 6.32 -14.00
N SER A 68 4.28 6.70 -13.67
CA SER A 68 5.45 5.86 -13.97
C SER A 68 5.58 4.67 -13.02
N ALA A 69 5.14 4.80 -11.76
CA ALA A 69 5.14 3.70 -10.79
C ALA A 69 4.01 2.69 -11.01
N GLN A 70 2.88 3.13 -11.57
CA GLN A 70 1.73 2.31 -11.95
C GLN A 70 1.79 1.97 -13.44
N ASP A 71 2.87 1.29 -13.85
CA ASP A 71 2.93 0.74 -15.19
C ASP A 71 1.83 -0.32 -15.33
N SER A 72 0.93 -0.17 -16.30
CA SER A 72 -0.15 -1.14 -16.49
C SER A 72 0.47 -2.43 -17.01
N PRO A 73 0.58 -3.51 -16.21
CA PRO A 73 1.09 -4.75 -16.74
C PRO A 73 0.19 -5.18 -17.89
N VAL A 74 0.79 -5.70 -18.98
CA VAL A 74 0.02 -6.35 -20.03
C VAL A 74 -0.68 -7.53 -19.38
N LEU A 75 -1.98 -7.43 -19.27
CA LEU A 75 -2.81 -8.46 -18.71
C LEU A 75 -2.84 -9.65 -19.69
N PRO A 76 -2.82 -10.91 -19.21
CA PRO A 76 -3.07 -12.09 -20.05
C PRO A 76 -4.17 -11.88 -21.12
N GLY A 77 -3.88 -12.24 -22.37
CA GLY A 77 -4.74 -11.92 -23.51
C GLY A 77 -4.46 -10.56 -24.17
N GLY A 78 -3.40 -9.85 -23.75
CA GLY A 78 -2.90 -8.65 -24.43
C GLY A 78 -3.62 -7.35 -24.07
N LEU A 79 -4.53 -7.39 -23.09
CA LEU A 79 -5.27 -6.21 -22.65
C LEU A 79 -4.32 -5.25 -21.91
N ARG A 80 -4.33 -3.99 -22.35
CA ARG A 80 -3.68 -2.87 -21.64
C ARG A 80 -4.77 -1.96 -21.09
N LEU A 81 -4.72 -1.70 -19.79
CA LEU A 81 -5.62 -0.74 -19.16
C LEU A 81 -4.93 0.63 -19.18
N ASP A 82 -5.62 1.64 -19.68
CA ASP A 82 -5.13 3.01 -19.54
C ASP A 82 -5.42 3.49 -18.10
N THR A 83 -4.35 3.59 -17.30
CA THR A 83 -4.43 3.98 -15.90
C THR A 83 -5.01 5.38 -15.69
N LYS A 84 -5.02 6.23 -16.72
CA LYS A 84 -5.65 7.55 -16.68
C LYS A 84 -7.19 7.50 -16.65
N HIS A 85 -7.77 6.38 -17.08
CA HIS A 85 -9.22 6.18 -17.15
C HIS A 85 -9.72 5.18 -16.10
N LEU A 86 -8.84 4.65 -15.25
CA LEU A 86 -9.22 3.74 -14.18
C LEU A 86 -9.77 4.51 -12.99
N VAL A 87 -10.84 3.96 -12.40
CA VAL A 87 -11.45 4.46 -11.18
C VAL A 87 -11.39 3.37 -10.13
N ASP A 88 -11.02 3.76 -8.92
CA ASP A 88 -11.06 2.89 -7.75
C ASP A 88 -12.51 2.83 -7.21
N GLY A 89 -13.28 1.87 -7.73
CA GLY A 89 -14.70 1.76 -7.43
C GLY A 89 -15.02 1.15 -6.06
N GLN A 90 -14.14 0.29 -5.53
CA GLN A 90 -14.36 -0.40 -4.25
C GLN A 90 -13.03 -0.80 -3.61
N ARG A 91 -12.98 -0.67 -2.27
CA ARG A 91 -11.94 -1.26 -1.43
C ARG A 91 -12.53 -2.10 -0.31
N ALA A 92 -11.88 -3.21 -0.03
CA ALA A 92 -12.08 -3.98 1.19
C ALA A 92 -10.71 -4.20 1.86
N ILE A 93 -10.68 -4.17 3.19
CA ILE A 93 -9.47 -4.41 3.98
C ILE A 93 -9.81 -5.33 5.14
N GLU A 94 -9.00 -6.36 5.33
CA GLU A 94 -9.00 -7.23 6.49
C GLU A 94 -7.65 -7.10 7.20
N VAL A 95 -7.68 -6.70 8.47
CA VAL A 95 -6.45 -6.50 9.27
C VAL A 95 -6.26 -7.68 10.20
N LEU A 96 -5.39 -8.62 9.79
CA LEU A 96 -5.10 -9.83 10.56
C LEU A 96 -4.25 -9.55 11.80
N LYS A 97 -3.30 -8.62 11.69
CA LYS A 97 -2.42 -8.16 12.78
C LYS A 97 -2.12 -6.67 12.59
N PRO A 98 -2.06 -5.87 13.67
CA PRO A 98 -1.58 -4.50 13.59
C PRO A 98 -0.19 -4.44 12.96
N LEU A 99 0.04 -3.51 12.04
CA LEU A 99 1.39 -3.27 11.54
C LEU A 99 2.27 -2.65 12.64
N PRO A 100 3.56 -3.05 12.72
CA PRO A 100 4.50 -2.32 13.53
C PRO A 100 4.69 -0.89 13.00
N VAL A 101 5.07 0.03 13.90
CA VAL A 101 5.34 1.43 13.55
C VAL A 101 6.56 1.63 12.65
N THR A 102 7.34 0.57 12.40
CA THR A 102 8.41 0.52 11.41
C THR A 102 8.58 -0.91 10.90
N SER A 103 9.01 -1.05 9.65
CA SER A 103 9.44 -2.33 9.09
C SER A 103 10.89 -2.69 9.43
N GLU A 104 11.64 -1.82 10.13
CA GLU A 104 13.05 -2.08 10.45
C GLU A 104 13.23 -3.44 11.17
N GLY A 105 14.22 -4.21 10.71
CA GLY A 105 14.49 -5.56 11.22
C GLY A 105 13.47 -6.63 10.79
N ARG A 106 12.57 -6.33 9.84
CA ARG A 106 11.56 -7.26 9.32
C ARG A 106 11.45 -7.14 7.79
N ASP A 107 11.10 -8.22 7.13
CA ASP A 107 10.79 -8.21 5.71
C ASP A 107 9.28 -8.33 5.48
N PHE A 108 8.76 -7.43 4.64
CA PHE A 108 7.36 -7.39 4.24
C PHE A 108 7.27 -7.39 2.72
N GLU A 109 6.26 -8.09 2.21
CA GLU A 109 5.98 -8.19 0.78
C GLU A 109 4.54 -7.83 0.49
N PHE A 110 4.33 -7.09 -0.58
CA PHE A 110 3.03 -6.96 -1.24
C PHE A 110 2.91 -8.03 -2.32
N ARG A 111 1.81 -8.78 -2.28
CA ARG A 111 1.45 -9.79 -3.27
C ARG A 111 0.07 -9.45 -3.82
N SER A 112 -0.08 -9.50 -5.13
CA SER A 112 -1.35 -9.19 -5.80
C SER A 112 -1.78 -10.33 -6.71
N LYS A 113 -3.09 -10.55 -6.76
CA LYS A 113 -3.76 -11.55 -7.56
C LYS A 113 -5.02 -10.93 -8.15
N VAL A 114 -5.26 -11.16 -9.44
CA VAL A 114 -6.53 -10.80 -10.08
C VAL A 114 -7.60 -11.77 -9.57
N LEU A 115 -8.70 -11.23 -9.03
CA LEU A 115 -9.86 -12.01 -8.55
C LEU A 115 -10.93 -12.15 -9.63
#